data_AF-A0A9Q3V0U1-F1
#
_entry.id   AF-A0A9Q3V0U1-F1
#
_cell.length_a   1.000
_cell.length_b   1.000
_cell.length_c   1.000
_cell.angle_alpha   90.00
_cell.angle_beta   90.00
_cell.angle_gamma   90.00
#
_symmetry.space_group_name_H-M   'P 1'
#
loop_
_entity.id
_entity.type
_entity.pdbx_description
1 polymer ?
#
loop_
_entity_poly.entity_id
_entity_poly.type
_entity_poly.pdbx_seq_one_letter_code
_entity_poly.pdbx_strand_id
1 'polypeptide(L)' 'MKKDKHGINSKGQKRGDAYMPSIPIKKIAPEKALSILKKAGYDIDAEQSEEVMEFLYIIVKLTLKEFFTSD' A
#
# COMPACT_ATOMS: atom_id res chain seq x y z
N MET A 1 -28.91 47.60 21.66
CA MET A 1 -28.61 46.18 21.97
C MET A 1 -27.33 45.78 21.24
N LYS A 2 -26.52 44.93 21.88
CA LYS A 2 -25.08 44.73 21.59
C LYS A 2 -24.82 43.87 20.35
N LYS A 3 -23.63 44.10 19.81
CA LYS A 3 -22.99 43.58 18.58
C LYS A 3 -22.89 42.06 18.51
N ASP A 4 -22.87 41.59 17.26
CA ASP A 4 -22.59 40.24 16.78
C ASP A 4 -21.34 39.60 17.40
N LYS A 5 -21.41 38.30 17.71
CA LYS A 5 -20.24 37.41 17.73
C LYS A 5 -20.64 36.02 17.24
N HIS A 6 -19.97 35.61 16.16
CA HIS A 6 -20.03 34.30 15.53
C HIS A 6 -19.80 33.16 16.54
N GLY A 7 -20.78 32.27 16.64
CA GLY A 7 -20.58 30.91 17.14
C GLY A 7 -20.14 30.02 15.99
N ILE A 8 -18.84 29.96 15.72
CA ILE A 8 -18.25 28.89 14.91
C ILE A 8 -18.34 27.63 15.77
N ASN A 9 -19.43 26.87 15.62
CA ASN A 9 -19.49 25.53 16.18
C ASN A 9 -18.74 24.60 15.24
N SER A 10 -17.44 24.51 15.54
CA SER A 10 -16.49 23.44 15.27
C SER A 10 -17.11 22.22 14.60
N LYS A 11 -17.08 22.21 13.27
CA LYS A 11 -17.12 20.94 12.53
C LYS A 11 -16.01 20.09 13.13
N GLY A 12 -16.39 18.96 13.74
CA GLY A 12 -15.44 17.94 14.15
C GLY A 12 -14.57 17.62 12.95
N GLN A 13 -13.36 18.18 12.96
CA GLN A 13 -12.35 17.98 11.95
C GLN A 13 -11.93 16.53 12.15
N LYS A 14 -12.54 15.62 11.37
CA LYS A 14 -12.02 14.26 11.22
C LYS A 14 -10.56 14.45 10.84
N ARG A 15 -9.65 14.10 11.75
CA ARG A 15 -8.21 14.05 11.47
C ARG A 15 -8.06 13.29 10.15
N GLY A 16 -7.41 13.92 9.20
CA GLY A 16 -7.51 13.62 7.78
C GLY A 16 -7.48 12.12 7.52
N ASP A 17 -8.52 11.62 6.86
CA ASP A 17 -8.39 10.37 6.13
C ASP A 17 -7.31 10.64 5.07
N ALA A 18 -6.05 10.34 5.43
CA ALA A 18 -4.93 10.48 4.52
C ALA A 18 -5.31 9.76 3.22
N TYR A 19 -5.32 10.52 2.11
CA TYR A 19 -5.77 10.00 0.83
C TYR A 19 -4.82 8.89 0.40
N MET A 20 -5.25 7.63 0.54
CA MET A 20 -4.54 6.48 -0.02
C MET A 20 -5.12 6.20 -1.41
N PRO A 21 -4.47 6.62 -2.51
CA PRO A 21 -4.89 6.21 -3.83
C PRO A 21 -4.85 4.68 -3.91
N SER A 22 -5.89 4.08 -4.51
CA SER A 22 -5.86 2.66 -4.85
C SER A 22 -4.84 2.48 -5.98
N ILE A 23 -3.60 2.16 -5.62
CA ILE A 23 -2.54 1.88 -6.59
C ILE A 23 -2.65 0.40 -6.97
N PRO A 24 -3.03 0.07 -8.22
CA PRO A 24 -3.05 -1.30 -8.66
C PRO A 24 -1.61 -1.83 -8.70
N ILE A 25 -1.29 -2.77 -7.82
CA ILE A 25 -0.01 -3.47 -7.87
C ILE A 25 -0.08 -4.49 -8.99
N LYS A 26 0.70 -4.27 -10.04
CA LYS A 26 0.79 -5.21 -11.16
C LYS A 26 1.48 -6.49 -10.67
N LYS A 27 0.69 -7.55 -10.49
CA LYS A 27 1.23 -8.87 -10.21
C LYS A 27 1.99 -9.41 -11.43
N ILE A 28 3.19 -9.90 -11.19
CA ILE A 28 3.94 -10.78 -12.07
C ILE A 28 3.34 -12.19 -11.95
N ALA A 29 3.12 -12.85 -13.09
CA ALA A 29 2.66 -14.23 -13.11
C ALA A 29 3.72 -15.17 -12.47
N PRO A 30 3.32 -16.17 -11.68
CA PRO A 30 4.27 -17.05 -10.96
C PRO A 30 5.31 -17.70 -11.88
N GLU A 31 4.93 -18.12 -13.09
CA GLU A 31 5.83 -18.75 -14.06
C GLU A 31 6.92 -17.79 -14.53
N LYS A 32 6.57 -16.50 -14.65
CA LYS A 32 7.50 -15.44 -15.00
C LYS A 32 8.44 -15.13 -13.84
N ALA A 33 7.93 -15.11 -12.61
CA ALA A 33 8.75 -14.94 -11.41
C ALA A 33 9.75 -16.09 -11.26
N LEU A 34 9.29 -17.33 -11.38
CA LEU A 34 10.11 -18.54 -11.36
C LEU A 34 11.22 -18.49 -12.42
N SER A 35 10.89 -18.08 -13.65
CA SER A 35 11.87 -17.93 -14.72
C SER A 35 12.96 -16.91 -14.39
N ILE A 36 12.60 -15.78 -13.77
CA ILE A 36 13.54 -14.74 -13.35
C ILE A 36 14.44 -15.28 -12.23
N LEU A 37 13.86 -15.94 -11.22
CA LEU A 37 14.60 -16.45 -10.07
C LEU A 37 15.57 -17.57 -10.48
N LYS A 38 15.15 -18.49 -11.35
CA LYS A 38 16.05 -19.51 -11.91
C LYS A 38 17.19 -18.90 -12.74
N LYS A 39 16.90 -17.88 -13.55
CA LYS A 39 17.94 -17.15 -14.31
C LYS A 39 18.95 -16.43 -13.42
N ALA A 40 18.54 -16.02 -12.23
CA ALA A 40 19.43 -15.42 -11.23
C ALA A 40 20.25 -16.45 -10.45
N GLY A 41 20.08 -17.76 -10.70
CA GLY A 41 20.83 -18.84 -10.07
C GLY A 41 20.18 -19.40 -8.80
N TYR A 42 18.92 -19.07 -8.52
CA TYR A 42 18.19 -19.66 -7.40
C TYR A 42 17.57 -20.99 -7.83
N ASP A 43 17.90 -22.05 -7.10
CA ASP A 43 17.28 -23.36 -7.25
C ASP A 43 16.04 -23.43 -6.35
N ILE A 44 14.90 -23.06 -6.94
CA ILE A 44 13.60 -23.07 -6.27
C ILE A 44 12.54 -23.69 -7.19
N ASP A 45 11.48 -24.20 -6.58
CA ASP A 45 10.31 -24.69 -7.28
C ASP A 45 9.23 -23.60 -7.46
N ALA A 46 8.10 -24.00 -8.07
CA ALA A 46 7.00 -23.09 -8.36
C ALA A 46 6.28 -22.61 -7.08
N GLU A 47 6.14 -23.47 -6.08
CA GLU A 47 5.47 -23.17 -4.81
C GLU A 47 6.28 -22.14 -4.02
N GLN A 48 7.59 -22.38 -3.90
CA GLN A 48 8.53 -21.45 -3.27
C GLN A 48 8.56 -20.10 -4.00
N SER A 49 8.53 -20.10 -5.34
CA SER A 49 8.47 -18.86 -6.11
C SER A 49 7.18 -18.08 -5.86
N GLU A 50 6.05 -18.76 -5.67
CA GLU A 50 4.77 -18.12 -5.37
C GLU A 50 4.80 -17.49 -3.98
N GLU A 51 5.24 -18.24 -2.96
CA GLU A 51 5.38 -17.76 -1.58
C GLU A 51 6.25 -16.49 -1.49
N VAL A 52 7.41 -16.50 -2.16
CA VAL A 52 8.30 -15.32 -2.20
C VAL A 52 7.61 -14.12 -2.82
N MET A 53 6.91 -14.31 -3.94
CA MET A 53 6.20 -13.22 -4.61
C MET A 53 5.04 -12.68 -3.78
N GLU A 54 4.28 -13.54 -3.10
CA GLU A 54 3.22 -13.13 -2.18
C GLU A 54 3.75 -12.27 -1.04
N PHE A 55 4.84 -12.70 -0.41
CA PHE A 55 5.50 -11.93 0.64
C PHE A 55 5.94 -10.56 0.13
N LEU A 56 6.59 -10.48 -1.04
CA LEU A 56 6.99 -9.21 -1.66
C LEU A 56 5.78 -8.28 -1.90
N TYR A 57 4.65 -8.79 -2.36
CA TYR A 57 3.44 -7.97 -2.54
C TYR A 57 2.88 -7.46 -1.21
N ILE A 58 2.97 -8.23 -0.13
CA ILE A 58 2.57 -7.78 1.21
C ILE A 58 3.44 -6.60 1.63
N ILE A 59 4.76 -6.72 1.49
CA ILE A 59 5.68 -5.63 1.84
C ILE A 59 5.38 -4.38 1.02
N VAL A 60 5.21 -4.49 -0.30
CA VAL A 60 4.86 -3.33 -1.14
C VAL A 60 3.55 -2.69 -0.69
N LYS A 61 2.51 -3.47 -0.37
CA LYS A 61 1.24 -2.92 0.14
C LYS A 61 1.43 -2.17 1.45
N LEU A 62 2.22 -2.72 2.38
CA LEU A 62 2.51 -2.08 3.66
C LEU A 62 3.29 -0.78 3.47
N THR A 63 4.33 -0.79 2.64
CA THR A 63 5.13 0.40 2.33
C THR A 63 4.31 1.48 1.64
N LEU A 64 3.46 1.12 0.68
CA LEU A 64 2.57 2.08 0.02
C LEU A 64 1.59 2.68 1.04
N LYS A 65 0.98 1.85 1.90
CA LYS A 65 0.12 2.33 2.96
C LYS A 65 0.87 3.32 3.84
N GLU A 66 2.03 2.96 4.36
CA GLU A 66 2.86 3.83 5.19
C GLU A 66 3.21 5.14 4.50
N PHE A 67 3.59 5.10 3.22
CA PHE A 67 3.93 6.29 2.43
C PHE A 67 2.75 7.26 2.28
N PHE A 68 1.54 6.76 2.05
CA PHE A 68 0.34 7.62 1.88
C PHE A 68 -0.37 7.98 3.18
N THR A 69 -0.10 7.27 4.28
CA THR A 69 -0.73 7.54 5.59
C THR A 69 0.19 8.23 6.59
N SER A 70 1.46 8.45 6.24
CA SER A 70 2.37 9.26 7.04
C SER A 70 2.17 10.74 6.69
N ASP A 71 1.67 11.51 7.66
CA ASP A 71 1.52 12.98 7.63
C ASP A 71 2.88 13.71 7.69
#